data_AF-A0A6I2U6U6-F1
#
_entry.id   AF-A0A6I2U6U6-F1
#
_cell.length_a   1.000
_cell.length_b   1.000
_cell.length_c   1.000
_cell.angle_alpha   90.00
_cell.angle_beta   90.00
_cell.angle_gamma   90.00
#
_symmetry.space_group_name_H-M   'P 1'
#
loop_
_entity.id
_entity.type
_entity.pdbx_description
1 polymer ?
#
loop_
_entity_poly.entity_id
_entity_poly.type
_entity_poly.pdbx_seq_one_letter_code
_entity_poly.pdbx_strand_id
1 'polypeptide(L)'
;MADPEKLVRAVERDRGLMETFLDFVRGLKNRIAIRLSGSERAMLDEAERTLVNLLRGEAGSVAGEKYSFVRATDAEQIARAQELEAQGENAKTIWSETHLTRDGGGAWVREINDRGAKPRPDGDARGETGGRLADYLEHPELYEAEPWLREIPVRLWDKSYASYNAAEQALYFNKEQLNRNSVGTFLHELQHAIQKEQGLVQGGSRELAYAALVSDAYEAVKSTPEFQSLQTKEEKLRYLEETAVRKTGAANMEDAAKKIYTNLGGEKMARQTALRWPFDDTRRENRWPDVAGQGLDKAAERARFVEMLGRIGYTEDEIKNFMKKMGG
;
A
#
# COMPACT_ATOMS: atom_id res chain seq x y z
N MET A 1 16.60 23.42 -16.53
CA MET A 1 16.22 23.07 -15.15
C MET A 1 17.46 23.22 -14.28
N ALA A 2 17.32 23.82 -13.10
CA ALA A 2 18.42 23.94 -12.15
C ALA A 2 18.81 22.54 -11.64
N ASP A 3 20.11 22.29 -11.51
CA ASP A 3 20.68 21.05 -11.00
C ASP A 3 20.52 21.01 -9.46
N PRO A 4 19.70 20.10 -8.89
CA PRO A 4 19.43 20.07 -7.46
C PRO A 4 20.68 19.82 -6.62
N GLU A 5 21.66 19.08 -7.14
CA GLU A 5 22.94 18.88 -6.45
C GLU A 5 23.72 20.19 -6.32
N LYS A 6 23.56 21.14 -7.24
CA LYS A 6 24.20 22.46 -7.11
C LYS A 6 23.59 23.27 -5.97
N LEU A 7 22.29 23.10 -5.69
CA LEU A 7 21.63 23.79 -4.58
C LEU A 7 22.06 23.19 -3.24
N VAL A 8 22.16 21.87 -3.14
CA VAL A 8 22.72 21.19 -1.95
C VAL A 8 24.15 21.66 -1.69
N ARG A 9 25.02 21.59 -2.70
CA ARG A 9 26.42 22.06 -2.58
C ARG A 9 26.53 23.55 -2.24
N ALA A 10 25.59 24.38 -2.71
CA ALA A 10 25.56 25.80 -2.38
C ALA A 10 25.20 26.03 -0.90
N VAL A 11 24.26 25.25 -0.36
CA VAL A 11 23.85 25.30 1.06
C VAL A 11 24.95 24.78 1.98
N GLU A 12 25.62 23.69 1.59
CA GLU A 12 26.79 23.17 2.32
C GLU A 12 27.96 24.17 2.33
N ARG A 13 28.13 24.93 1.24
CA ARG A 13 29.23 25.89 1.08
C ARG A 13 29.04 27.16 1.91
N ASP A 14 27.81 27.68 2.00
CA ASP A 14 27.51 28.90 2.75
C ASP A 14 26.06 28.94 3.25
N ARG A 15 25.85 28.30 4.40
CA ARG A 15 24.54 28.22 5.05
C ARG A 15 23.97 29.59 5.44
N GLY A 16 24.83 30.51 5.90
CA GLY A 16 24.39 31.85 6.34
C GLY A 16 23.88 32.71 5.18
N LEU A 17 24.51 32.61 4.01
CA LEU A 17 24.02 33.25 2.79
C LEU A 17 22.65 32.70 2.37
N MET A 18 22.45 31.39 2.50
CA MET A 18 21.20 30.73 2.13
C MET A 18 20.05 31.04 3.09
N GLU A 19 20.32 31.18 4.39
CA GLU A 19 19.35 31.70 5.38
C GLU A 19 18.93 33.13 5.05
N THR A 20 19.90 34.00 4.70
CA THR A 20 19.62 35.37 4.27
C THR A 20 18.78 35.42 2.98
N PHE A 21 19.06 34.53 2.03
CA PHE A 21 18.28 34.41 0.80
C PHE A 21 16.85 33.91 1.06
N LEU A 22 16.66 32.96 1.97
CA LEU A 22 15.33 32.50 2.40
C LEU A 22 14.50 33.65 2.99
N ASP A 23 15.11 34.46 3.86
CA ASP A 23 14.43 35.62 4.45
C ASP A 23 14.06 36.67 3.39
N PHE A 24 14.93 36.86 2.38
CA PHE A 24 14.61 37.70 1.23
C PHE A 24 13.41 37.15 0.43
N VAL A 25 13.37 35.85 0.15
CA VAL A 25 12.28 35.18 -0.58
C VAL A 25 10.96 35.31 0.20
N ARG A 26 10.97 35.08 1.52
CA ARG A 26 9.82 35.29 2.40
C ARG A 26 9.34 36.73 2.39
N GLY A 27 10.26 37.69 2.48
CA GLY A 27 9.94 39.11 2.41
C GLY A 27 9.39 39.53 1.04
N LEU A 28 9.87 38.94 -0.06
CA LEU A 28 9.33 39.16 -1.39
C LEU A 28 7.92 38.59 -1.52
N LYS A 29 7.71 37.33 -1.14
CA LYS A 29 6.43 36.63 -1.15
C LYS A 29 5.35 37.42 -0.41
N ASN A 30 5.63 37.87 0.82
CA ASN A 30 4.69 38.66 1.61
C ASN A 30 4.31 40.00 0.95
N ARG A 31 5.22 40.62 0.19
CA ARG A 31 4.96 41.89 -0.50
C ARG A 31 4.14 41.75 -1.78
N ILE A 32 4.26 40.60 -2.47
CA ILE A 32 3.60 40.39 -3.77
C ILE A 32 2.43 39.40 -3.72
N ALA A 33 2.15 38.79 -2.56
CA ALA A 33 1.13 37.75 -2.37
C ALA A 33 -0.26 38.10 -2.93
N ILE A 34 -0.68 39.36 -2.88
CA ILE A 34 -1.99 39.82 -3.36
C ILE A 34 -2.05 39.93 -4.90
N ARG A 35 -0.90 39.96 -5.58
CA ARG A 35 -0.77 40.15 -7.03
C ARG A 35 -0.40 38.89 -7.82
N LEU A 36 -0.13 37.79 -7.13
CA LEU A 36 0.24 36.51 -7.76
C LEU A 36 -1.00 35.72 -8.15
N SER A 37 -0.95 35.06 -9.30
CA SER A 37 -1.89 33.99 -9.64
C SER A 37 -1.72 32.78 -8.71
N GLY A 38 -2.74 31.92 -8.65
CA GLY A 38 -2.70 30.72 -7.79
C GLY A 38 -1.50 29.80 -8.08
N SER A 39 -1.12 29.64 -9.36
CA SER A 39 0.02 28.84 -9.77
C SER A 39 1.36 29.46 -9.38
N GLU A 40 1.51 30.79 -9.52
CA GLU A 40 2.74 31.50 -9.13
C GLU A 40 2.95 31.47 -7.61
N ARG A 41 1.86 31.54 -6.84
CA ARG A 41 1.91 31.38 -5.39
C ARG A 41 2.36 29.98 -4.98
N ALA A 42 1.80 28.94 -5.59
CA ALA A 42 2.19 27.54 -5.34
C ALA A 42 3.66 27.27 -5.68
N MET A 43 4.17 27.84 -6.79
CA MET A 43 5.60 27.72 -7.14
C MET A 43 6.52 28.37 -6.11
N LEU A 44 6.13 29.51 -5.55
CA LEU A 44 6.91 30.18 -4.50
C LEU A 44 6.82 29.46 -3.16
N ASP A 45 5.66 28.89 -2.84
CA ASP A 45 5.47 28.04 -1.65
C ASP A 45 6.38 26.80 -1.72
N GLU A 46 6.44 26.13 -2.87
CA GLU A 46 7.30 24.96 -3.08
C GLU A 46 8.79 25.31 -3.04
N ALA A 47 9.18 26.44 -3.64
CA ALA A 47 10.56 26.93 -3.60
C ALA A 47 11.00 27.29 -2.17
N GLU A 48 10.12 27.91 -1.39
CA GLU A 48 10.38 28.20 0.03
C GLU A 48 10.54 26.91 0.84
N ARG A 49 9.61 25.97 0.69
CA ARG A 49 9.65 24.67 1.39
C ARG A 49 10.94 23.91 1.08
N THR A 50 11.29 23.85 -0.21
CA THR A 50 12.55 23.26 -0.70
C THR A 50 13.76 23.87 0.00
N LEU A 51 13.83 25.20 0.08
CA LEU A 51 14.95 25.92 0.68
C LEU A 51 15.03 25.72 2.20
N VAL A 52 13.89 25.67 2.88
CA VAL A 52 13.80 25.39 4.32
C VAL A 52 14.31 23.99 4.64
N ASN A 53 13.91 22.98 3.87
CA ASN A 53 14.34 21.59 4.08
C ASN A 53 15.85 21.44 3.83
N LEU A 54 16.38 22.10 2.80
CA LEU A 54 17.83 22.19 2.54
C LEU A 54 18.58 22.79 3.72
N LEU A 55 18.09 23.90 4.27
CA LEU A 55 18.71 24.53 5.44
C LEU A 55 18.58 23.68 6.69
N ARG A 56 17.53 22.90 6.88
CA ARG A 56 17.41 22.03 8.07
C ARG A 56 18.33 20.80 8.04
N GLY A 57 19.04 20.56 6.93
CA GLY A 57 19.75 19.29 6.72
C GLY A 57 18.79 18.13 6.49
N GLU A 58 17.51 18.43 6.24
CA GLU A 58 16.43 17.50 5.90
C GLU A 58 16.38 17.27 4.38
N ALA A 59 17.40 17.70 3.63
CA ALA A 59 17.50 17.55 2.18
C ALA A 59 17.90 16.14 1.74
N GLY A 60 17.26 15.13 2.33
CA GLY A 60 16.92 13.93 1.60
C GLY A 60 15.78 14.27 0.63
N SER A 61 16.10 14.42 -0.66
CA SER A 61 15.19 14.58 -1.80
C SER A 61 14.58 15.99 -2.03
N VAL A 62 15.27 16.80 -2.83
CA VAL A 62 14.65 17.86 -3.63
C VAL A 62 14.78 17.46 -5.10
N ALA A 63 13.95 16.52 -5.50
CA ALA A 63 13.54 16.26 -6.87
C ALA A 63 12.36 15.30 -6.75
N GLY A 64 11.28 15.52 -7.50
CA GLY A 64 10.13 14.61 -7.49
C GLY A 64 10.60 13.21 -7.86
N GLU A 65 10.36 12.21 -7.00
CA GLU A 65 10.95 10.89 -7.18
C GLU A 65 10.12 9.76 -6.54
N LYS A 66 9.63 8.88 -7.43
CA LYS A 66 9.00 7.54 -7.36
C LYS A 66 8.92 6.76 -6.04
N TYR A 67 7.82 6.09 -5.67
CA TYR A 67 7.46 5.83 -4.27
C TYR A 67 6.74 4.50 -3.78
N SER A 68 6.91 4.12 -2.49
CA SER A 68 6.15 3.21 -1.56
C SER A 68 5.09 3.95 -0.73
N PHE A 69 4.01 3.31 -0.27
CA PHE A 69 2.96 4.01 0.51
C PHE A 69 3.18 3.90 2.02
N VAL A 70 3.20 5.05 2.70
CA VAL A 70 3.15 5.13 4.17
C VAL A 70 1.99 6.02 4.62
N ARG A 71 1.60 5.88 5.87
CA ARG A 71 0.67 6.77 6.54
C ARG A 71 1.21 8.21 6.53
N ALA A 72 0.37 9.14 6.09
CA ALA A 72 0.68 10.55 6.16
C ALA A 72 0.61 11.02 7.62
N THR A 73 1.57 11.87 8.02
CA THR A 73 1.67 12.43 9.37
C THR A 73 1.71 13.97 9.37
N ASP A 74 1.92 14.60 8.22
CA ASP A 74 1.91 16.06 8.07
C ASP A 74 0.48 16.60 8.21
N ALA A 75 0.23 17.28 9.33
CA ALA A 75 -1.09 17.79 9.68
C ALA A 75 -1.60 18.86 8.70
N GLU A 76 -0.71 19.69 8.13
CA GLU A 76 -1.11 20.74 7.20
C GLU A 76 -1.52 20.14 5.85
N GLN A 77 -0.76 19.18 5.34
CA GLN A 77 -1.11 18.45 4.12
C GLN A 77 -2.42 17.66 4.29
N ILE A 78 -2.59 17.00 5.44
CA ILE A 78 -3.82 16.27 5.76
C ILE A 78 -5.01 17.22 5.84
N ALA A 79 -4.87 18.37 6.51
CA ALA A 79 -5.93 19.36 6.61
C ALA A 79 -6.33 19.90 5.22
N ARG A 80 -5.35 20.15 4.35
CA ARG A 80 -5.61 20.57 2.97
C ARG A 80 -6.35 19.49 2.16
N ALA A 81 -5.95 18.23 2.28
CA ALA A 81 -6.63 17.12 1.61
C ALA A 81 -8.08 16.94 2.10
N GLN A 82 -8.32 17.10 3.40
CA GLN A 82 -9.65 17.07 4.00
C GLN A 82 -10.52 18.26 3.56
N GLU A 83 -9.93 19.44 3.42
CA GLU A 83 -10.64 20.62 2.90
C GLU A 83 -11.13 20.39 1.46
N LEU A 84 -10.26 19.90 0.58
CA LEU A 84 -10.62 19.57 -0.80
C LEU A 84 -11.69 18.47 -0.86
N GLU A 85 -11.56 17.43 -0.03
CA GLU A 85 -12.58 16.38 0.11
C GLU A 85 -13.94 16.95 0.55
N ALA A 86 -13.96 17.86 1.52
CA ALA A 86 -15.18 18.52 1.99
C ALA A 86 -15.80 19.47 0.94
N GLN A 87 -15.01 20.00 0.03
CA GLN A 87 -15.46 20.78 -1.12
C GLN A 87 -16.03 19.90 -2.26
N GLY A 88 -15.93 18.57 -2.13
CA GLY A 88 -16.43 17.63 -3.12
C GLY A 88 -15.42 17.32 -4.24
N GLU A 89 -14.15 17.69 -4.07
CA GLU A 89 -13.11 17.37 -5.04
C GLU A 89 -12.90 15.85 -5.14
N ASN A 90 -12.58 15.38 -6.35
CA ASN A 90 -12.34 13.96 -6.57
C ASN A 90 -10.93 13.55 -6.10
N ALA A 91 -10.75 12.26 -5.79
CA ALA A 91 -9.50 11.73 -5.25
C ALA A 91 -8.25 12.00 -6.12
N LYS A 92 -8.41 12.03 -7.45
CA LYS A 92 -7.31 12.36 -8.36
C LYS A 92 -6.86 13.82 -8.20
N THR A 93 -7.82 14.74 -8.02
CA THR A 93 -7.56 16.18 -7.84
C THR A 93 -6.91 16.45 -6.48
N ILE A 94 -7.45 15.82 -5.43
CA ILE A 94 -6.85 15.86 -4.08
C ILE A 94 -5.40 15.38 -4.14
N TRP A 95 -5.15 14.23 -4.78
CA TRP A 95 -3.79 13.69 -4.91
C TRP A 95 -2.87 14.60 -5.75
N SER A 96 -3.35 15.22 -6.83
CA SER A 96 -2.52 16.14 -7.61
C SER A 96 -2.15 17.42 -6.85
N GLU A 97 -2.98 17.86 -5.90
CA GLU A 97 -2.70 19.07 -5.09
C GLU A 97 -1.91 18.78 -3.82
N THR A 98 -2.08 17.60 -3.22
CA THR A 98 -1.56 17.31 -1.87
C THR A 98 -0.57 16.15 -1.83
N HIS A 99 -0.49 15.37 -2.91
CA HIS A 99 0.21 14.08 -2.95
C HIS A 99 -0.29 13.05 -1.93
N LEU A 100 -1.50 13.26 -1.39
CA LEU A 100 -2.18 12.34 -0.49
C LEU A 100 -3.31 11.61 -1.21
N THR A 101 -3.52 10.36 -0.85
CA THR A 101 -4.70 9.57 -1.27
C THR A 101 -5.23 8.78 -0.08
N ARG A 102 -6.53 8.48 -0.05
CA ARG A 102 -7.11 7.57 0.94
C ARG A 102 -6.75 6.13 0.58
N ASP A 103 -6.37 5.35 1.58
CA ASP A 103 -6.34 3.89 1.45
C ASP A 103 -7.76 3.30 1.56
N GLY A 104 -7.88 1.97 1.41
CA GLY A 104 -9.15 1.27 1.55
C GLY A 104 -9.78 1.27 2.95
N GLY A 105 -9.04 1.66 3.98
CA GLY A 105 -9.51 1.83 5.36
C GLY A 105 -9.80 3.29 5.71
N GLY A 106 -9.59 4.20 4.76
CA GLY A 106 -9.77 5.63 4.94
C GLY A 106 -8.57 6.33 5.58
N ALA A 107 -7.39 5.74 5.76
CA ALA A 107 -6.22 6.49 6.19
C ALA A 107 -5.66 7.33 5.03
N TRP A 108 -5.17 8.55 5.31
CA TRP A 108 -4.38 9.29 4.33
C TRP A 108 -3.00 8.66 4.21
N VAL A 109 -2.62 8.30 2.99
CA VAL A 109 -1.30 7.77 2.68
C VAL A 109 -0.58 8.68 1.71
N ARG A 110 0.73 8.74 1.88
CA ARG A 110 1.68 9.42 1.00
C ARG A 110 2.65 8.40 0.42
N GLU A 111 3.30 8.85 -0.63
CA GLU A 111 4.28 8.10 -1.41
C GLU A 111 5.72 8.44 -0.88
N ILE A 112 6.61 7.46 -0.61
CA ILE A 112 8.05 7.56 -0.25
C ILE A 112 8.97 6.99 -1.34
N ASN A 113 10.00 7.72 -1.76
CA ASN A 113 10.83 7.42 -2.92
C ASN A 113 11.52 6.01 -3.00
N ASP A 114 11.04 5.05 -3.81
CA ASP A 114 11.64 3.78 -4.29
C ASP A 114 12.63 3.84 -5.47
N ARG A 115 13.03 4.99 -6.02
CA ARG A 115 13.98 5.01 -7.16
C ARG A 115 15.36 4.45 -6.77
N GLY A 116 15.77 4.69 -5.53
CA GLY A 116 16.98 4.13 -4.95
C GLY A 116 16.92 2.61 -4.74
N ALA A 117 15.72 2.00 -4.90
CA ALA A 117 15.52 0.58 -4.68
C ALA A 117 16.30 -0.26 -5.70
N LYS A 118 17.35 -0.93 -5.23
CA LYS A 118 18.19 -1.81 -6.05
C LYS A 118 18.30 -3.16 -5.39
N PRO A 119 18.27 -4.26 -6.17
CA PRO A 119 18.64 -5.54 -5.60
C PRO A 119 20.09 -5.46 -5.12
N ARG A 120 20.46 -6.23 -4.10
CA ARG A 120 21.86 -6.55 -3.76
C ARG A 120 22.18 -7.95 -4.27
N PRO A 121 22.66 -8.12 -5.52
CA PRO A 121 23.05 -9.43 -6.05
C PRO A 121 24.20 -10.06 -5.28
N ASP A 122 25.05 -9.24 -4.65
CA ASP A 122 26.24 -9.64 -3.91
C ASP A 122 26.02 -9.55 -2.38
N GLY A 123 24.77 -9.44 -1.94
CA GLY A 123 24.44 -9.34 -0.52
C GLY A 123 24.85 -10.59 0.27
N ASP A 124 25.37 -10.37 1.47
CA ASP A 124 26.01 -11.38 2.33
C ASP A 124 25.09 -12.57 2.71
N ALA A 125 23.78 -12.45 2.46
CA ALA A 125 22.76 -13.44 2.83
C ALA A 125 22.28 -14.34 1.66
N ARG A 126 23.01 -14.45 0.55
CA ARG A 126 22.72 -15.50 -0.45
C ARG A 126 23.16 -16.90 0.04
N GLY A 127 22.52 -17.37 1.11
CA GLY A 127 22.74 -18.68 1.74
C GLY A 127 21.42 -19.42 2.03
N GLU A 128 21.53 -20.69 2.43
CA GLU A 128 20.42 -21.63 2.66
C GLU A 128 19.47 -21.28 3.82
N THR A 129 19.74 -20.20 4.57
CA THR A 129 19.10 -19.89 5.86
C THR A 129 18.33 -18.55 5.92
N GLY A 130 18.34 -17.74 4.85
CA GLY A 130 17.73 -16.39 4.86
C GLY A 130 18.62 -15.29 5.46
N GLY A 131 18.07 -14.09 5.68
CA GLY A 131 18.80 -12.91 6.15
C GLY A 131 17.87 -11.77 6.60
N ARG A 132 18.33 -10.53 6.52
CA ARG A 132 17.53 -9.30 6.75
C ARG A 132 17.25 -8.60 5.42
N LEU A 133 16.20 -7.77 5.35
CA LEU A 133 15.82 -7.09 4.12
C LEU A 133 16.97 -6.28 3.51
N ALA A 134 17.75 -5.58 4.34
CA ALA A 134 18.90 -4.80 3.89
C ALA A 134 19.98 -5.63 3.17
N ASP A 135 20.03 -6.94 3.40
CA ASP A 135 20.95 -7.86 2.72
C ASP A 135 20.52 -8.14 1.27
N TYR A 136 19.24 -7.95 0.94
CA TYR A 136 18.67 -8.27 -0.39
C TYR A 136 18.25 -7.05 -1.19
N LEU A 137 17.90 -5.95 -0.52
CA LEU A 137 17.37 -4.73 -1.14
C LEU A 137 18.07 -3.49 -0.57
N GLU A 138 18.76 -2.73 -1.40
CA GLU A 138 19.14 -1.35 -1.09
C GLU A 138 17.92 -0.48 -1.26
N HIS A 139 17.63 0.37 -0.28
CA HIS A 139 16.52 1.32 -0.38
C HIS A 139 16.71 2.50 0.59
N PRO A 140 17.66 3.42 0.30
CA PRO A 140 18.12 4.39 1.29
C PRO A 140 17.01 5.34 1.75
N GLU A 141 16.17 5.86 0.86
CA GLU A 141 15.13 6.83 1.20
C GLU A 141 14.01 6.20 2.04
N LEU A 142 13.62 4.95 1.72
CA LEU A 142 12.64 4.23 2.54
C LEU A 142 13.21 3.81 3.88
N TYR A 143 14.49 3.43 3.94
CA TYR A 143 15.17 3.13 5.20
C TYR A 143 15.46 4.36 6.05
N GLU A 144 15.54 5.55 5.46
CA GLU A 144 15.63 6.80 6.21
C GLU A 144 14.28 7.13 6.84
N ALA A 145 13.20 7.04 6.07
CA ALA A 145 11.86 7.34 6.56
C ALA A 145 11.30 6.26 7.50
N GLU A 146 11.63 5.00 7.27
CA GLU A 146 11.14 3.84 8.02
C GLU A 146 12.32 2.88 8.36
N PRO A 147 13.21 3.26 9.30
CA PRO A 147 14.47 2.54 9.56
C PRO A 147 14.32 1.07 9.96
N TRP A 148 13.20 0.72 10.58
CA TRP A 148 12.89 -0.63 11.02
C TRP A 148 12.77 -1.63 9.86
N LEU A 149 12.47 -1.17 8.64
CA LEU A 149 12.34 -2.04 7.47
C LEU A 149 13.64 -2.79 7.16
N ARG A 150 14.80 -2.18 7.43
CA ARG A 150 16.13 -2.76 7.19
C ARG A 150 16.30 -4.13 7.85
N GLU A 151 15.70 -4.28 9.04
CA GLU A 151 15.89 -5.42 9.92
C GLU A 151 14.83 -6.51 9.75
N ILE A 152 13.86 -6.34 8.85
CA ILE A 152 12.82 -7.35 8.61
C ILE A 152 13.48 -8.66 8.19
N PRO A 153 13.17 -9.79 8.87
CA PRO A 153 13.68 -11.10 8.48
C PRO A 153 13.17 -11.51 7.09
N VAL A 154 14.08 -11.94 6.25
CA VAL A 154 13.82 -12.60 4.97
C VAL A 154 14.11 -14.09 5.14
N ARG A 155 13.10 -14.93 4.96
CA ARG A 155 13.15 -16.38 5.16
C ARG A 155 12.92 -17.11 3.85
N LEU A 156 13.51 -18.30 3.77
CA LEU A 156 13.33 -19.21 2.64
C LEU A 156 12.19 -20.18 2.88
N TRP A 157 11.45 -20.50 1.82
CA TRP A 157 10.47 -21.58 1.79
C TRP A 157 10.38 -22.24 0.42
N ASP A 158 9.62 -23.33 0.34
CA ASP A 158 9.42 -24.17 -0.85
C ASP A 158 8.21 -23.75 -1.71
N LYS A 159 7.49 -22.70 -1.32
CA LYS A 159 6.32 -22.21 -2.07
C LYS A 159 6.74 -21.42 -3.31
N SER A 160 5.96 -21.52 -4.38
CA SER A 160 6.23 -20.85 -5.66
C SER A 160 6.02 -19.32 -5.65
N TYR A 161 5.49 -18.77 -4.55
CA TYR A 161 5.17 -17.35 -4.38
C TYR A 161 5.93 -16.74 -3.20
N ALA A 162 6.00 -15.40 -3.17
CA ALA A 162 6.52 -14.64 -2.04
C ALA A 162 5.37 -14.20 -1.14
N SER A 163 5.64 -13.96 0.14
CA SER A 163 4.60 -13.53 1.07
C SER A 163 5.16 -12.82 2.28
N TYR A 164 4.48 -11.78 2.74
CA TYR A 164 4.64 -11.27 4.11
C TYR A 164 3.80 -12.08 5.11
N ASN A 165 4.45 -12.62 6.14
CA ASN A 165 3.79 -13.24 7.29
C ASN A 165 3.68 -12.23 8.44
N ALA A 166 2.45 -11.79 8.74
CA ALA A 166 2.20 -10.78 9.77
C ALA A 166 2.40 -11.28 11.21
N ALA A 167 2.29 -12.59 11.46
CA ALA A 167 2.48 -13.16 12.81
C ALA A 167 3.96 -13.24 13.18
N GLU A 168 4.81 -13.53 12.19
CA GLU A 168 6.25 -13.65 12.36
C GLU A 168 7.01 -12.38 11.96
N GLN A 169 6.28 -11.39 11.41
CA GLN A 169 6.80 -10.14 10.86
C GLN A 169 7.99 -10.37 9.91
N ALA A 170 7.86 -11.39 9.06
CA ALA A 170 8.94 -11.84 8.17
C ALA A 170 8.45 -11.93 6.72
N LEU A 171 9.35 -11.65 5.78
CA LEU A 171 9.13 -11.86 4.36
C LEU A 171 9.61 -13.26 3.99
N TYR A 172 8.79 -13.97 3.23
CA TYR A 172 9.09 -15.30 2.77
C TYR A 172 9.26 -15.31 1.25
N PHE A 173 10.34 -15.91 0.79
CA PHE A 173 10.64 -16.06 -0.63
C PHE A 173 11.15 -17.46 -0.91
N ASN A 174 10.95 -17.95 -2.13
CA ASN A 174 11.74 -19.08 -2.60
C ASN A 174 13.10 -18.63 -3.16
N LYS A 175 14.00 -19.61 -3.26
CA LYS A 175 15.37 -19.38 -3.73
C LYS A 175 15.41 -18.77 -5.15
N GLU A 176 14.48 -19.15 -6.02
CA GLU A 176 14.44 -18.63 -7.38
C GLU A 176 14.04 -17.14 -7.43
N GLN A 177 13.05 -16.73 -6.65
CA GLN A 177 12.61 -15.33 -6.57
C GLN A 177 13.71 -14.41 -6.02
N LEU A 178 14.45 -14.87 -5.00
CA LEU A 178 15.61 -14.13 -4.49
C LEU A 178 16.70 -14.00 -5.57
N ASN A 179 16.96 -15.06 -6.32
CA ASN A 179 17.97 -15.06 -7.38
C ASN A 179 17.58 -14.19 -8.59
N ARG A 180 16.28 -14.10 -8.89
CA ARG A 180 15.73 -13.29 -9.99
C ARG A 180 15.80 -11.78 -9.71
N ASN A 181 16.22 -11.33 -8.53
CA ASN A 181 16.33 -9.91 -8.17
C ASN A 181 15.04 -9.12 -8.42
N SER A 182 13.88 -9.73 -8.15
CA SER A 182 12.58 -9.12 -8.45
C SER A 182 12.25 -8.01 -7.44
N VAL A 183 12.77 -6.81 -7.68
CA VAL A 183 12.52 -5.62 -6.83
C VAL A 183 11.03 -5.37 -6.63
N GLY A 184 10.23 -5.52 -7.70
CA GLY A 184 8.77 -5.39 -7.60
C GLY A 184 8.13 -6.39 -6.63
N THR A 185 8.64 -7.62 -6.55
CA THR A 185 8.14 -8.60 -5.57
C THR A 185 8.55 -8.22 -4.14
N PHE A 186 9.78 -7.78 -3.94
CA PHE A 186 10.20 -7.25 -2.62
C PHE A 186 9.33 -6.09 -2.17
N LEU A 187 9.15 -5.10 -3.04
CA LEU A 187 8.35 -3.92 -2.74
C LEU A 187 6.88 -4.27 -2.47
N HIS A 188 6.33 -5.28 -3.15
CA HIS A 188 4.98 -5.78 -2.88
C HIS A 188 4.86 -6.35 -1.46
N GLU A 189 5.73 -7.29 -1.09
CA GLU A 189 5.69 -7.90 0.24
C GLU A 189 6.05 -6.91 1.35
N LEU A 190 6.98 -6.00 1.07
CA LEU A 190 7.36 -4.92 1.98
C LEU A 190 6.20 -3.98 2.26
N GLN A 191 5.38 -3.68 1.25
CA GLN A 191 4.20 -2.85 1.44
C GLN A 191 3.21 -3.47 2.44
N HIS A 192 3.10 -4.80 2.49
CA HIS A 192 2.28 -5.48 3.50
C HIS A 192 2.85 -5.33 4.91
N ALA A 193 4.17 -5.32 5.07
CA ALA A 193 4.80 -5.03 6.36
C ALA A 193 4.49 -3.61 6.84
N ILE A 194 4.65 -2.61 5.95
CA ILE A 194 4.34 -1.20 6.25
C ILE A 194 2.85 -1.05 6.64
N GLN A 195 1.95 -1.69 5.90
CA GLN A 195 0.51 -1.65 6.20
C GLN A 195 0.20 -2.18 7.60
N LYS A 196 0.85 -3.29 7.98
CA LYS A 196 0.67 -3.91 9.29
C LYS A 196 1.18 -3.00 10.42
N GLU A 197 2.38 -2.44 10.27
CA GLU A 197 3.00 -1.59 11.29
C GLU A 197 2.23 -0.27 11.49
N GLN A 198 1.78 0.35 10.40
CA GLN A 198 1.18 1.68 10.44
C GLN A 198 -0.35 1.68 10.59
N GLY A 199 -0.95 0.50 10.78
CA GLY A 199 -2.39 0.33 10.92
C GLY A 199 -3.17 0.80 9.68
N LEU A 200 -2.60 0.58 8.49
CA LEU A 200 -3.27 0.81 7.21
C LEU A 200 -4.12 -0.40 6.83
N VAL A 201 -4.93 -0.24 5.78
CA VAL A 201 -5.69 -1.37 5.20
C VAL A 201 -4.73 -2.49 4.80
N GLN A 202 -4.96 -3.68 5.35
CA GLN A 202 -4.12 -4.83 5.06
C GLN A 202 -4.56 -5.53 3.78
N GLY A 203 -3.61 -6.21 3.15
CA GLY A 203 -3.88 -7.20 2.11
C GLY A 203 -4.66 -8.39 2.66
N GLY A 204 -4.96 -9.35 1.80
CA GLY A 204 -5.76 -10.52 2.14
C GLY A 204 -5.29 -11.76 1.42
N SER A 205 -6.19 -12.74 1.32
CA SER A 205 -5.93 -13.94 0.54
C SER A 205 -7.17 -14.28 -0.29
N ARG A 206 -7.00 -15.20 -1.24
CA ARG A 206 -8.14 -15.68 -2.03
C ARG A 206 -9.14 -16.42 -1.16
N GLU A 207 -8.67 -17.06 -0.10
CA GLU A 207 -9.48 -17.80 0.86
C GLU A 207 -10.28 -16.85 1.75
N LEU A 208 -9.69 -15.72 2.18
CA LEU A 208 -10.44 -14.66 2.83
C LEU A 208 -11.52 -14.07 1.91
N ALA A 209 -11.18 -13.83 0.64
CA ALA A 209 -12.12 -13.32 -0.34
C ALA A 209 -13.26 -14.31 -0.62
N TYR A 210 -12.95 -15.61 -0.70
CA TYR A 210 -13.94 -16.68 -0.78
C TYR A 210 -14.87 -16.67 0.44
N ALA A 211 -14.30 -16.63 1.65
CA ALA A 211 -15.05 -16.61 2.90
C ALA A 211 -16.03 -15.43 2.97
N ALA A 212 -15.57 -14.23 2.61
CA ALA A 212 -16.41 -13.03 2.55
C ALA A 212 -17.54 -13.16 1.52
N LEU A 213 -17.24 -13.64 0.31
CA LEU A 213 -18.22 -13.82 -0.76
C LEU A 213 -19.33 -14.81 -0.40
N VAL A 214 -18.96 -15.98 0.13
CA VAL A 214 -19.94 -17.01 0.50
C VAL A 214 -20.79 -16.54 1.69
N SER A 215 -20.17 -15.85 2.66
CA SER A 215 -20.89 -15.27 3.79
C SER A 215 -21.85 -14.16 3.34
N ASP A 216 -21.48 -13.34 2.35
CA ASP A 216 -22.35 -12.32 1.75
C ASP A 216 -23.54 -12.96 1.02
N ALA A 217 -23.27 -14.04 0.28
CA ALA A 217 -24.32 -14.80 -0.38
C ALA A 217 -25.30 -15.38 0.64
N TYR A 218 -24.80 -15.94 1.75
CA TYR A 218 -25.64 -16.48 2.81
C TYR A 218 -26.55 -15.41 3.41
N GLU A 219 -26.00 -14.25 3.77
CA GLU A 219 -26.81 -13.16 4.32
C GLU A 219 -27.90 -12.69 3.36
N ALA A 220 -27.64 -12.70 2.05
CA ALA A 220 -28.61 -12.34 1.03
C ALA A 220 -29.75 -13.37 0.84
N VAL A 221 -29.49 -14.66 1.08
CA VAL A 221 -30.43 -15.74 0.72
C VAL A 221 -30.93 -16.59 1.89
N LYS A 222 -30.41 -16.42 3.11
CA LYS A 222 -30.76 -17.25 4.28
C LYS A 222 -32.25 -17.34 4.60
N SER A 223 -33.02 -16.33 4.18
CA SER A 223 -34.47 -16.25 4.40
C SER A 223 -35.32 -16.69 3.18
N THR A 224 -34.70 -17.09 2.07
CA THR A 224 -35.44 -17.45 0.86
C THR A 224 -35.96 -18.89 0.93
N PRO A 225 -37.16 -19.18 0.38
CA PRO A 225 -37.69 -20.53 0.33
C PRO A 225 -36.76 -21.50 -0.39
N GLU A 226 -36.11 -21.05 -1.47
CA GLU A 226 -35.20 -21.87 -2.26
C GLU A 226 -34.04 -22.37 -1.41
N PHE A 227 -33.39 -21.47 -0.67
CA PHE A 227 -32.25 -21.84 0.18
C PHE A 227 -32.69 -22.69 1.38
N GLN A 228 -33.83 -22.36 2.00
CA GLN A 228 -34.36 -23.11 3.14
C GLN A 228 -34.81 -24.53 2.76
N SER A 229 -35.20 -24.75 1.50
CA SER A 229 -35.62 -26.08 1.02
C SER A 229 -34.45 -27.07 0.82
N LEU A 230 -33.20 -26.58 0.77
CA LEU A 230 -32.01 -27.42 0.61
C LEU A 230 -31.79 -28.28 1.87
N GLN A 231 -31.53 -29.57 1.67
CA GLN A 231 -31.51 -30.55 2.75
C GLN A 231 -30.11 -30.74 3.33
N THR A 232 -29.10 -30.80 2.47
CA THR A 232 -27.73 -31.09 2.87
C THR A 232 -26.89 -29.81 2.98
N LYS A 233 -25.85 -29.87 3.83
CA LYS A 233 -24.89 -28.77 3.99
C LYS A 233 -24.06 -28.54 2.72
N GLU A 234 -23.80 -29.59 1.94
CA GLU A 234 -23.09 -29.52 0.65
C GLU A 234 -23.94 -28.83 -0.42
N GLU A 235 -25.25 -29.11 -0.48
CA GLU A 235 -26.19 -28.39 -1.37
C GLU A 235 -26.28 -26.91 -1.00
N LYS A 236 -26.40 -26.61 0.31
CA LYS A 236 -26.42 -25.23 0.80
C LYS A 236 -25.15 -24.50 0.41
N LEU A 237 -23.97 -25.06 0.68
CA LEU A 237 -22.70 -24.42 0.35
C LEU A 237 -22.59 -24.15 -1.17
N ARG A 238 -22.93 -25.14 -2.01
CA ARG A 238 -22.91 -24.99 -3.46
C ARG A 238 -23.84 -23.88 -3.95
N TYR A 239 -25.05 -23.80 -3.39
CA TYR A 239 -25.99 -22.73 -3.72
C TYR A 239 -25.43 -21.34 -3.36
N LEU A 240 -24.72 -21.22 -2.23
CA LEU A 240 -24.06 -19.98 -1.82
C LEU A 240 -22.91 -19.61 -2.77
N GLU A 241 -22.08 -20.58 -3.15
CA GLU A 241 -21.01 -20.38 -4.14
C GLU A 241 -21.57 -19.92 -5.50
N GLU A 242 -22.61 -20.59 -6.02
CA GLU A 242 -23.29 -20.20 -7.26
C GLU A 242 -23.88 -18.79 -7.18
N THR A 243 -24.44 -18.42 -6.02
CA THR A 243 -24.97 -17.08 -5.76
C THR A 243 -23.86 -16.04 -5.75
N ALA A 244 -22.72 -16.33 -5.13
CA ALA A 244 -21.55 -15.46 -5.13
C ALA A 244 -20.95 -15.28 -6.53
N VAL A 245 -20.84 -16.36 -7.31
CA VAL A 245 -20.37 -16.33 -8.70
C VAL A 245 -21.29 -15.46 -9.57
N ARG A 246 -22.61 -15.64 -9.44
CA ARG A 246 -23.60 -14.82 -10.17
C ARG A 246 -23.49 -13.34 -9.81
N LYS A 247 -23.34 -13.00 -8.52
CA LYS A 247 -23.23 -11.60 -8.04
C LYS A 247 -21.97 -10.91 -8.58
N THR A 248 -20.87 -11.65 -8.72
CA THR A 248 -19.59 -11.10 -9.21
C THR A 248 -19.47 -11.08 -10.74
N GLY A 249 -20.32 -11.84 -11.44
CA GLY A 249 -20.24 -12.05 -12.89
C GLY A 249 -19.01 -12.85 -13.31
N ALA A 250 -18.43 -13.65 -12.40
CA ALA A 250 -17.27 -14.50 -12.68
C ALA A 250 -17.71 -15.82 -13.34
N ALA A 251 -16.76 -16.53 -13.95
CA ALA A 251 -17.04 -17.83 -14.57
C ALA A 251 -17.19 -18.95 -13.53
N ASN A 252 -16.47 -18.84 -12.41
CA ASN A 252 -16.45 -19.82 -11.33
C ASN A 252 -16.04 -19.13 -10.02
N MET A 253 -16.06 -19.89 -8.92
CA MET A 253 -15.80 -19.35 -7.58
C MET A 253 -14.33 -18.94 -7.37
N GLU A 254 -13.38 -19.61 -8.03
CA GLU A 254 -11.97 -19.21 -7.98
C GLU A 254 -11.76 -17.83 -8.61
N ASP A 255 -12.36 -17.59 -9.78
CA ASP A 255 -12.32 -16.30 -10.47
C ASP A 255 -13.06 -15.21 -9.66
N ALA A 256 -14.18 -15.56 -9.03
CA ALA A 256 -14.92 -14.65 -8.15
C ALA A 256 -14.06 -14.20 -6.95
N ALA A 257 -13.47 -15.16 -6.24
CA ALA A 257 -12.60 -14.91 -5.10
C ALA A 257 -11.34 -14.12 -5.52
N LYS A 258 -10.73 -14.48 -6.65
CA LYS A 258 -9.59 -13.75 -7.22
C LYS A 258 -9.94 -12.31 -7.52
N LYS A 259 -11.11 -12.02 -8.10
CA LYS A 259 -11.56 -10.66 -8.40
C LYS A 259 -11.66 -9.81 -7.13
N ILE A 260 -12.27 -10.34 -6.07
CA ILE A 260 -12.36 -9.66 -4.77
C ILE A 260 -10.99 -9.48 -4.13
N TYR A 261 -10.18 -10.54 -4.07
CA TYR A 261 -8.80 -10.50 -3.56
C TYR A 261 -8.00 -9.39 -4.25
N THR A 262 -8.04 -9.32 -5.58
CA THR A 262 -7.37 -8.26 -6.35
C THR A 262 -8.00 -6.88 -6.21
N ASN A 263 -9.12 -6.72 -5.49
CA ASN A 263 -9.70 -5.41 -5.22
C ASN A 263 -9.60 -5.01 -3.75
N LEU A 264 -8.97 -5.83 -2.91
CA LEU A 264 -8.66 -5.47 -1.53
C LEU A 264 -7.72 -4.28 -1.52
N GLY A 265 -8.01 -3.30 -0.66
CA GLY A 265 -7.25 -2.04 -0.58
C GLY A 265 -5.76 -2.29 -0.37
N GLY A 266 -5.41 -3.21 0.52
CA GLY A 266 -4.01 -3.52 0.80
C GLY A 266 -3.29 -4.19 -0.38
N GLU A 267 -3.97 -5.05 -1.13
CA GLU A 267 -3.43 -5.69 -2.35
C GLU A 267 -3.33 -4.71 -3.53
N LYS A 268 -4.26 -3.75 -3.63
CA LYS A 268 -4.16 -2.65 -4.60
C LYS A 268 -2.95 -1.79 -4.29
N MET A 269 -2.78 -1.38 -3.03
CA MET A 269 -1.63 -0.58 -2.61
C MET A 269 -0.30 -1.30 -2.87
N ALA A 270 -0.15 -2.57 -2.44
CA ALA A 270 1.06 -3.36 -2.69
C ALA A 270 1.37 -3.54 -4.18
N ARG A 271 0.37 -3.73 -5.03
CA ARG A 271 0.58 -3.78 -6.49
C ARG A 271 0.89 -2.41 -7.09
N GLN A 272 0.31 -1.31 -6.58
CA GLN A 272 0.68 0.03 -7.02
C GLN A 272 2.14 0.33 -6.70
N THR A 273 2.62 -0.03 -5.50
CA THR A 273 4.04 0.09 -5.15
C THR A 273 4.93 -0.63 -6.16
N ALA A 274 4.68 -1.92 -6.39
CA ALA A 274 5.45 -2.73 -7.33
C ALA A 274 5.34 -2.22 -8.80
N LEU A 275 4.14 -1.84 -9.24
CA LEU A 275 3.86 -1.38 -10.61
C LEU A 275 4.55 -0.06 -10.91
N ARG A 276 4.60 0.83 -9.92
CA ARG A 276 5.07 2.20 -10.12
C ARG A 276 6.59 2.27 -9.97
N TRP A 277 7.26 1.29 -9.35
CA TRP A 277 8.73 1.22 -9.24
C TRP A 277 9.49 1.67 -10.51
N PRO A 278 9.18 1.16 -11.72
CA PRO A 278 9.88 1.57 -12.94
C PRO A 278 9.45 2.92 -13.53
N PHE A 279 8.33 3.53 -13.09
CA PHE A 279 7.81 4.77 -13.71
C PHE A 279 8.71 5.96 -13.46
N ASP A 280 9.03 6.77 -14.45
CA ASP A 280 9.61 8.12 -14.24
C ASP A 280 8.63 9.08 -13.53
N ASP A 281 9.13 10.25 -13.15
CA ASP A 281 8.40 11.21 -12.32
C ASP A 281 7.20 11.77 -13.07
N THR A 282 7.41 12.13 -14.34
CA THR A 282 6.33 12.54 -15.27
C THR A 282 5.22 11.49 -15.33
N ARG A 283 5.55 10.20 -15.49
CA ARG A 283 4.57 9.13 -15.58
C ARG A 283 3.85 8.91 -14.25
N ARG A 284 4.50 9.15 -13.12
CA ARG A 284 3.86 9.07 -11.80
C ARG A 284 2.92 10.23 -11.53
N GLU A 285 3.35 11.47 -11.80
CA GLU A 285 2.53 12.69 -11.71
C GLU A 285 1.27 12.59 -12.58
N ASN A 286 1.40 12.02 -13.78
CA ASN A 286 0.27 11.87 -14.69
C ASN A 286 -0.63 10.66 -14.38
N ARG A 287 -0.22 9.77 -13.48
CA ARG A 287 -0.95 8.54 -13.14
C ARG A 287 -1.22 8.47 -11.64
N TRP A 288 -2.43 8.87 -11.27
CA TRP A 288 -2.94 8.70 -9.91
C TRP A 288 -2.82 7.24 -9.45
N PRO A 289 -2.21 6.98 -8.29
CA PRO A 289 -2.17 5.65 -7.69
C PRO A 289 -3.54 5.32 -7.07
N ASP A 290 -4.40 4.68 -7.84
CA ASP A 290 -5.65 4.12 -7.29
C ASP A 290 -5.33 2.96 -6.34
N VAL A 291 -5.19 3.32 -5.05
CA VAL A 291 -5.01 2.44 -3.89
C VAL A 291 -6.28 2.31 -3.06
N ALA A 292 -7.36 2.98 -3.47
CA ALA A 292 -8.67 2.84 -2.86
C ALA A 292 -9.21 1.44 -3.19
N GLY A 293 -9.56 0.66 -2.18
CA GLY A 293 -10.09 -0.69 -2.36
C GLY A 293 -10.85 -1.15 -1.13
N GLN A 294 -11.48 -2.31 -1.21
CA GLN A 294 -12.26 -2.81 -0.07
C GLN A 294 -11.32 -3.22 1.07
N GLY A 295 -11.57 -2.74 2.28
CA GLY A 295 -11.00 -3.31 3.49
C GLY A 295 -11.80 -4.54 3.91
N LEU A 296 -11.13 -5.65 4.19
CA LEU A 296 -11.72 -6.80 4.88
C LEU A 296 -11.00 -7.00 6.20
N ASP A 297 -11.76 -7.03 7.29
CA ASP A 297 -11.22 -7.43 8.59
C ASP A 297 -11.08 -8.96 8.60
N LYS A 298 -9.83 -9.43 8.65
CA LYS A 298 -9.49 -10.85 8.59
C LYS A 298 -10.15 -11.66 9.71
N ALA A 299 -10.19 -11.12 10.92
CA ALA A 299 -10.73 -11.83 12.07
C ALA A 299 -12.25 -11.87 12.01
N ALA A 300 -12.88 -10.75 11.66
CA ALA A 300 -14.33 -10.66 11.54
C ALA A 300 -14.86 -11.55 10.41
N GLU A 301 -14.26 -11.50 9.22
CA GLU A 301 -14.71 -12.33 8.09
C GLU A 301 -14.48 -13.83 8.36
N ARG A 302 -13.37 -14.20 9.02
CA ARG A 302 -13.14 -15.59 9.42
C ARG A 302 -14.18 -16.07 10.43
N ALA A 303 -14.50 -15.26 11.44
CA ALA A 303 -15.50 -15.61 12.46
C ALA A 303 -16.89 -15.75 11.83
N ARG A 304 -17.26 -14.80 10.98
CA ARG A 304 -18.52 -14.80 10.23
C ARG A 304 -18.67 -16.03 9.34
N PHE A 305 -17.60 -16.41 8.62
CA PHE A 305 -17.61 -17.59 7.77
C PHE A 305 -17.73 -18.89 8.57
N VAL A 306 -17.02 -19.02 9.70
CA VAL A 306 -17.14 -20.15 10.62
C VAL A 306 -18.57 -20.28 11.17
N GLU A 307 -19.16 -19.17 11.59
CA GLU A 307 -20.55 -19.13 12.07
C GLU A 307 -21.53 -19.57 10.98
N MET A 308 -21.36 -19.06 9.76
CA MET A 308 -22.18 -19.43 8.61
C MET A 308 -22.09 -20.93 8.32
N LEU A 309 -20.88 -21.51 8.30
CA LEU A 309 -20.69 -22.95 8.10
C LEU A 309 -21.46 -23.77 9.15
N GLY A 310 -21.42 -23.36 10.42
CA GLY A 310 -22.20 -23.97 11.48
C GLY A 310 -23.71 -23.88 11.23
N ARG A 311 -24.20 -22.72 10.79
CA ARG A 311 -25.64 -22.51 10.48
C ARG A 311 -26.14 -23.33 9.30
N ILE A 312 -25.29 -23.64 8.32
CA ILE A 312 -25.67 -24.51 7.20
C ILE A 312 -25.49 -26.01 7.50
N GLY A 313 -24.96 -26.36 8.68
CA GLY A 313 -24.95 -27.74 9.19
C GLY A 313 -23.58 -28.44 9.22
N TYR A 314 -22.46 -27.70 9.06
CA TYR A 314 -21.13 -28.28 9.28
C TYR A 314 -20.85 -28.44 10.78
N THR A 315 -20.26 -29.57 11.15
CA THR A 315 -19.78 -29.81 12.52
C THR A 315 -18.48 -29.07 12.79
N GLU A 316 -18.12 -28.87 14.07
CA GLU A 316 -16.88 -28.20 14.43
C GLU A 316 -15.62 -28.82 13.81
N ASP A 317 -15.55 -30.16 13.77
CA ASP A 317 -14.40 -30.87 13.19
C ASP A 317 -14.35 -30.75 11.67
N GLU A 318 -15.50 -30.72 11.01
CA GLU A 318 -15.56 -30.44 9.57
C GLU A 318 -15.15 -29.01 9.27
N ILE A 319 -15.57 -28.04 10.08
CA ILE A 319 -15.15 -26.63 9.95
C ILE A 319 -13.64 -26.52 10.15
N LYS A 320 -13.07 -27.12 11.20
CA LYS A 320 -11.61 -27.13 11.43
C LYS A 320 -10.87 -27.70 10.22
N ASN A 321 -11.34 -28.82 9.67
CA ASN A 321 -10.76 -29.44 8.48
C ASN A 321 -10.91 -28.56 7.24
N PHE A 322 -12.05 -27.89 7.07
CA PHE A 322 -12.29 -26.95 5.98
C PHE A 322 -11.32 -25.77 6.05
N MET A 323 -11.23 -25.13 7.22
CA MET A 323 -10.32 -24.00 7.45
C MET A 323 -8.85 -24.39 7.26
N LYS A 324 -8.46 -25.61 7.67
CA LYS A 324 -7.11 -26.13 7.44
C LYS A 324 -6.79 -26.29 5.94
N LYS A 325 -7.77 -26.76 5.15
CA LYS A 325 -7.63 -26.88 3.68
C LYS A 325 -7.55 -25.51 3.00
N MET A 326 -8.22 -24.50 3.55
CA MET A 326 -8.14 -23.10 3.09
C MET A 326 -6.86 -22.38 3.57
N GLY A 327 -5.84 -23.09 4.04
CA GLY A 327 -4.56 -22.49 4.42
C GLY A 327 -4.61 -21.67 5.72
N GLY A 328 -5.34 -22.19 6.71
CA GLY A 328 -5.53 -21.57 8.03
C GLY A 328 -4.26 -21.15 8.76
#